data_AF-A0A0G4EC08-F1
#
_entry.id   AF-A0A0G4EC08-F1
#
_cell.length_a   1.000
_cell.length_b   1.000
_cell.length_c   1.000
_cell.angle_alpha   90.00
_cell.angle_beta   90.00
_cell.angle_gamma   90.00
#
_symmetry.space_group_name_H-M   'P 1'
#
loop_
_entity.id
_entity.type
_entity.pdbx_description
1 polymer ?
#
loop_
_entity_poly.entity_id
_entity_poly.type
_entity_poly.pdbx_seq_one_letter_code
_entity_poly.pdbx_strand_id
1 'polypeptide(L)'
;MKALSGFVSTLTDIAKSGFQQYKKVTPDRVKLLDLLVIFLGYTAVVQLLYCFIVGSFPFNSFLSGFICCVGSMTLTIGLRVQLMDPEEFKITAERAFADYLVCNLVLFLTVINFLG
;
A
#
# COMPACT_ATOMS: atom_id res chain seq x y z
N MET A 1 -25.60 7.70 27.73
CA MET A 1 -24.27 7.20 28.11
C MET A 1 -24.11 5.67 27.91
N LYS A 2 -25.08 4.82 28.31
CA LYS A 2 -25.03 3.35 28.09
C LYS A 2 -25.02 2.89 26.62
N ALA A 3 -25.72 3.61 25.73
CA ALA A 3 -25.72 3.30 24.29
C ALA A 3 -24.35 3.56 23.62
N LEU A 4 -23.62 4.59 24.07
CA LEU A 4 -22.29 4.92 23.57
C LEU A 4 -21.25 3.87 24.03
N SER A 5 -21.36 3.39 25.28
CA SER A 5 -20.45 2.34 25.77
C SER A 5 -20.67 1.00 25.09
N GLY A 6 -21.93 0.64 24.78
CA GLY A 6 -22.25 -0.56 24.00
C GLY A 6 -21.76 -0.51 22.55
N PHE A 7 -21.78 0.68 21.93
CA PHE A 7 -21.22 0.88 20.61
C PHE A 7 -19.68 0.76 20.61
N VAL A 8 -19.00 1.40 21.58
CA VAL A 8 -17.55 1.33 21.71
C VAL A 8 -17.06 -0.09 22.01
N SER A 9 -17.77 -0.87 22.84
CA SER A 9 -17.43 -2.28 23.06
C SER A 9 -17.57 -3.10 21.78
N THR A 10 -18.64 -2.86 21.01
CA THR A 10 -18.87 -3.54 19.72
C THR A 10 -17.75 -3.24 18.72
N LEU A 11 -17.32 -1.97 18.61
CA LEU A 11 -16.19 -1.59 17.76
C LEU A 11 -14.88 -2.26 18.18
N THR A 12 -14.65 -2.37 19.49
CA THR A 12 -13.44 -3.01 20.04
C THR A 12 -13.44 -4.51 19.74
N ASP A 13 -14.58 -5.17 19.87
CA ASP A 13 -14.74 -6.58 19.57
C ASP A 13 -14.56 -6.87 18.07
N ILE A 14 -15.12 -6.03 17.20
CA ILE A 14 -14.93 -6.12 15.75
C ILE A 14 -13.43 -5.95 15.39
N ALA A 15 -12.77 -4.92 15.93
CA ALA A 15 -11.36 -4.67 15.66
C ALA A 15 -10.47 -5.83 16.13
N LYS A 16 -10.74 -6.36 17.34
CA LYS A 16 -10.00 -7.49 17.90
C LYS A 16 -10.24 -8.77 17.10
N SER A 17 -11.48 -9.06 16.73
CA SER A 17 -11.85 -10.21 15.90
C SER A 17 -11.19 -10.13 14.53
N GLY A 18 -11.30 -8.99 13.85
CA GLY A 18 -10.69 -8.76 12.54
C GLY A 18 -9.17 -8.92 12.57
N PHE A 19 -8.50 -8.38 13.59
CA PHE A 19 -7.05 -8.52 13.74
C PHE A 19 -6.61 -9.96 14.02
N GLN A 20 -7.36 -10.69 14.84
CA GLN A 20 -7.10 -12.11 15.09
C GLN A 20 -7.28 -12.95 13.83
N GLN A 21 -8.33 -12.67 13.04
CA GLN A 21 -8.57 -13.35 11.77
C GLN A 21 -7.46 -13.04 10.75
N TYR A 22 -7.06 -11.78 10.63
CA TYR A 22 -5.94 -11.36 9.78
C TYR A 22 -4.65 -12.14 10.11
N LYS A 23 -4.30 -12.25 11.40
CA LYS A 23 -3.11 -12.99 11.82
C LYS A 23 -3.14 -14.47 11.46
N LYS A 24 -4.33 -15.09 11.47
CA LYS A 24 -4.52 -16.52 11.20
C LYS A 24 -4.55 -16.85 9.71
N VAL A 25 -5.21 -16.02 8.92
CA VAL A 25 -5.47 -16.29 7.49
C VAL A 25 -4.31 -15.82 6.61
N THR A 26 -3.66 -14.71 6.97
CA THR A 26 -2.65 -14.09 6.10
C THR A 26 -1.26 -14.71 6.33
N PRO A 27 -0.60 -15.24 5.28
CA PRO A 27 0.76 -15.76 5.37
C PRO A 27 1.79 -14.63 5.55
N ASP A 28 2.94 -14.94 6.16
CA ASP A 28 3.92 -13.92 6.57
C ASP A 28 4.52 -13.11 5.41
N ARG A 29 4.64 -13.73 4.23
CA ARG A 29 5.10 -13.06 3.00
C ARG A 29 4.17 -11.91 2.59
N VAL A 30 2.86 -12.11 2.76
CA VAL A 30 1.84 -11.10 2.43
C VAL A 30 1.78 -10.01 3.49
N LYS A 31 2.04 -10.33 4.77
CA LYS A 31 2.18 -9.31 5.83
C LYS A 31 3.33 -8.35 5.56
N LEU A 32 4.41 -8.81 4.94
CA LEU A 32 5.53 -7.95 4.53
C LEU A 32 5.11 -6.97 3.42
N LEU A 33 4.28 -7.40 2.48
CA LEU A 33 3.68 -6.52 1.46
C LEU A 33 2.75 -5.48 2.10
N ASP A 34 1.96 -5.87 3.09
CA ASP A 34 1.08 -4.95 3.83
C ASP A 34 1.88 -3.89 4.59
N LEU A 35 3.00 -4.28 5.21
CA LEU A 35 3.92 -3.35 5.85
C LEU A 35 4.54 -2.37 4.84
N LEU A 36 4.91 -2.86 3.65
CA LEU A 36 5.42 -2.03 2.56
C LEU A 36 4.37 -1.01 2.10
N VAL A 37 3.11 -1.42 1.93
CA VAL A 37 1.98 -0.53 1.59
C VAL A 37 1.81 0.57 2.63
N ILE A 38 1.84 0.22 3.92
CA ILE A 38 1.74 1.19 5.02
C ILE A 38 2.92 2.18 4.97
N PHE A 39 4.14 1.69 4.75
CA PHE A 39 5.33 2.54 4.65
C PHE A 39 5.27 3.50 3.45
N LEU A 40 4.83 3.02 2.28
CA LEU A 40 4.64 3.86 1.09
C LEU A 40 3.57 4.93 1.31
N GLY A 41 2.47 4.57 1.97
CA GLY A 41 1.41 5.52 2.30
C GLY A 41 1.85 6.58 3.30
N TYR A 42 2.58 6.16 4.33
CA TYR A 42 3.21 7.08 5.28
C TYR A 42 4.14 8.06 4.56
N THR A 43 4.99 7.57 3.66
CA THR A 43 5.93 8.41 2.89
C THR A 43 5.20 9.39 1.98
N ALA A 44 4.12 8.96 1.30
CA ALA A 44 3.30 9.83 0.46
C ALA A 44 2.64 10.96 1.27
N VAL A 45 2.14 10.66 2.48
CA VAL A 45 1.59 11.66 3.39
C VAL A 45 2.66 12.65 3.85
N VAL A 46 3.86 12.18 4.20
CA VAL A 46 4.98 13.05 4.57
C VAL A 46 5.38 13.98 3.42
N GLN A 47 5.44 13.47 2.18
CA GLN A 47 5.71 14.29 0.99
C GLN A 47 4.64 15.37 0.79
N LEU A 48 3.35 15.01 0.93
CA LEU A 48 2.25 15.97 0.85
C LEU A 48 2.38 17.07 1.91
N LEU A 49 2.61 16.69 3.17
CA LEU A 49 2.77 17.63 4.28
C LEU A 49 3.96 18.57 4.05
N TYR A 50 5.09 18.05 3.56
CA TYR A 50 6.24 18.86 3.20
C TYR A 50 5.90 19.91 2.13
N CYS A 51 5.20 19.49 1.06
CA CYS A 51 4.76 20.39 -0.01
C CYS A 51 3.82 21.49 0.50
N PHE A 52 2.92 21.17 1.43
CA PHE A 52 2.02 22.16 2.05
C PHE A 52 2.73 23.17 2.96
N ILE A 53 3.77 22.76 3.69
CA ILE A 53 4.46 23.61 4.66
C ILE A 53 5.56 24.46 4.01
N VAL A 54 6.39 23.84 3.17
CA VAL A 54 7.60 24.46 2.60
C VAL A 54 7.32 25.11 1.24
N GLY A 55 6.27 24.64 0.55
CA GLY A 55 5.92 25.08 -0.79
C GLY A 55 6.23 24.04 -1.86
N SER A 56 5.77 24.33 -3.07
CA SER A 56 5.66 23.36 -4.16
C SER A 56 6.79 23.45 -5.19
N PHE A 57 7.85 24.22 -4.96
CA PHE A 57 8.96 24.36 -5.92
C PHE A 57 10.15 23.47 -5.53
N PRO A 58 10.64 22.58 -6.43
CA PRO A 58 10.14 22.24 -7.76
C PRO A 58 8.96 21.25 -7.76
N PHE A 59 7.90 21.55 -8.51
CA PHE A 59 6.63 20.79 -8.45
C PHE A 59 6.75 19.40 -9.09
N ASN A 60 7.53 19.29 -10.18
CA ASN A 60 7.78 18.02 -10.85
C ASN A 60 8.46 17.02 -9.94
N SER A 61 9.46 17.43 -9.15
CA SER A 61 10.15 16.52 -8.24
C SER A 61 9.25 16.07 -7.08
N PHE A 62 8.38 16.96 -6.56
CA PHE A 62 7.36 16.57 -5.59
C PHE A 62 6.38 15.55 -6.19
N LEU A 63 5.81 15.87 -7.36
CA LEU A 63 4.80 15.04 -8.01
C LEU A 63 5.38 13.68 -8.44
N SER A 64 6.63 13.67 -8.92
CA SER A 64 7.40 12.46 -9.21
C SER A 64 7.54 11.57 -7.97
N GLY A 65 8.01 12.12 -6.85
CA GLY A 65 8.12 11.38 -5.59
C GLY A 65 6.78 10.85 -5.07
N PHE A 66 5.73 11.66 -5.17
CA PHE A 66 4.38 11.29 -4.73
C PHE A 66 3.77 10.18 -5.59
N ILE A 67 3.84 10.31 -6.92
CA ILE A 67 3.36 9.30 -7.88
C ILE A 67 4.16 8.01 -7.72
N CYS A 68 5.45 8.08 -7.43
CA CYS A 68 6.26 6.89 -7.13
C CYS A 68 5.70 6.12 -5.93
N CYS A 69 5.41 6.81 -4.83
CA CYS A 69 4.87 6.17 -3.62
C CYS A 69 3.48 5.56 -3.88
N VAL A 70 2.57 6.32 -4.50
CA VAL A 70 1.19 5.86 -4.80
C VAL A 70 1.18 4.75 -5.86
N GLY A 71 2.03 4.85 -6.87
CA GLY A 71 2.19 3.86 -7.93
C GLY A 71 2.71 2.53 -7.38
N SER A 72 3.81 2.56 -6.63
CA SER A 72 4.35 1.36 -5.98
C SER A 72 3.34 0.76 -5.01
N MET A 73 2.59 1.58 -4.26
CA MET A 73 1.54 1.10 -3.36
C MET A 73 0.45 0.33 -4.13
N THR A 74 -0.05 0.90 -5.23
CA THR A 74 -1.07 0.26 -6.08
C THR A 74 -0.57 -1.07 -6.64
N LEU A 75 0.67 -1.11 -7.13
CA LEU A 75 1.28 -2.35 -7.64
C LEU A 75 1.44 -3.40 -6.54
N THR A 76 1.85 -3.01 -5.33
CA THR A 76 2.00 -3.93 -4.19
C THR A 76 0.64 -4.50 -3.75
N ILE A 77 -0.42 -3.70 -3.75
CA ILE A 77 -1.78 -4.17 -3.49
C ILE A 77 -2.24 -5.17 -4.56
N GLY A 78 -1.93 -4.90 -5.84
CA GLY A 78 -2.22 -5.84 -6.94
C GLY A 78 -1.54 -7.19 -6.73
N LEU A 79 -0.25 -7.19 -6.37
CA LEU A 79 0.49 -8.41 -6.05
C LEU A 79 -0.12 -9.14 -4.84
N ARG A 80 -0.52 -8.40 -3.79
CA ARG A 80 -1.16 -8.97 -2.60
C ARG A 80 -2.43 -9.75 -2.96
N VAL A 81 -3.29 -9.19 -3.81
CA VAL A 81 -4.53 -9.85 -4.26
C VAL A 81 -4.21 -11.13 -5.04
N GLN A 82 -3.27 -11.06 -6.00
CA GLN A 82 -2.88 -12.23 -6.79
C GLN A 82 -2.27 -13.36 -5.96
N LEU A 83 -1.56 -13.04 -4.88
CA LEU A 83 -0.97 -14.03 -3.97
C LEU A 83 -1.97 -14.64 -3.00
N MET A 84 -3.11 -13.98 -2.74
CA MET A 84 -4.12 -14.43 -1.78
C MET A 84 -5.18 -15.34 -2.43
N ASP A 85 -5.49 -15.14 -3.71
CA ASP A 85 -6.46 -15.95 -4.47
C ASP A 85 -5.86 -16.53 -5.78
N PRO A 86 -4.87 -17.43 -5.70
CA PRO A 86 -4.20 -17.98 -6.90
C PRO A 86 -5.13 -18.76 -7.84
N GLU A 87 -6.22 -19.36 -7.33
CA GLU A 87 -7.16 -20.14 -8.14
C GLU A 87 -8.00 -19.27 -9.09
N GLU A 88 -8.34 -18.04 -8.67
CA GLU A 88 -9.12 -17.11 -9.48
C GLU A 88 -8.29 -16.58 -10.66
N PHE A 89 -7.02 -16.23 -10.40
CA PHE A 89 -6.14 -15.65 -11.41
C PHE A 89 -5.48 -16.68 -12.32
N LYS A 90 -5.39 -17.96 -11.92
CA LYS A 90 -4.70 -19.04 -12.67
C LYS A 90 -3.27 -18.66 -13.07
N ILE A 91 -2.60 -17.87 -12.24
CA ILE A 91 -1.23 -17.38 -12.44
C ILE A 91 -0.34 -17.95 -11.34
N THR A 92 0.89 -18.35 -11.69
CA THR A 92 1.87 -18.79 -10.69
C THR A 92 2.39 -17.59 -9.89
N ALA A 93 2.69 -17.79 -8.60
CA ALA A 93 3.22 -16.74 -7.74
C ALA A 93 4.52 -16.11 -8.30
N GLU A 94 5.35 -16.91 -8.97
CA GLU A 94 6.58 -16.46 -9.62
C GLU A 94 6.30 -15.50 -10.78
N ARG A 95 5.28 -15.80 -11.60
CA ARG A 95 4.87 -14.92 -12.71
C ARG A 95 4.25 -13.63 -12.19
N ALA A 96 3.36 -13.71 -11.21
CA ALA A 96 2.80 -12.52 -10.55
C ALA A 96 3.89 -11.60 -9.99
N PHE A 97 4.92 -12.19 -9.38
CA PHE A 97 6.08 -11.44 -8.90
C PHE A 97 6.93 -10.85 -10.02
N ALA A 98 7.15 -11.58 -11.11
CA ALA A 98 7.86 -11.07 -12.28
C ALA A 98 7.13 -9.87 -12.92
N ASP A 99 5.81 -9.97 -13.11
CA ASP A 99 4.98 -8.89 -13.63
C ASP A 99 5.05 -7.66 -12.71
N TYR A 100 4.99 -7.86 -11.39
CA TYR A 100 5.18 -6.79 -10.40
C TYR A 100 6.54 -6.08 -10.53
N LEU A 101 7.64 -6.83 -10.73
CA LEU A 101 8.97 -6.24 -10.90
C LEU A 101 9.07 -5.42 -12.18
N VAL A 102 8.54 -5.93 -13.29
CA VAL A 102 8.53 -5.22 -14.58
C VAL A 102 7.71 -3.94 -14.47
N CYS A 103 6.52 -3.98 -13.86
CA CYS A 103 5.71 -2.79 -13.64
C CYS A 103 6.40 -1.75 -12.76
N ASN A 104 7.09 -2.16 -11.68
CA ASN A 104 7.85 -1.23 -10.84
C ASN A 104 9.03 -0.63 -11.58
N LEU A 105 9.72 -1.39 -12.42
CA LEU A 105 10.84 -0.89 -13.23
C LEU A 105 10.37 0.20 -14.20
N VAL A 106 9.24 -0.02 -14.88
CA VAL A 106 8.62 0.99 -15.76
C VAL A 106 8.22 2.22 -14.96
N LEU A 107 7.59 2.03 -13.79
CA LEU A 107 7.21 3.14 -12.91
C LEU A 107 8.43 3.97 -12.50
N PHE A 108 9.50 3.34 -12.03
CA PHE A 108 10.72 4.05 -11.63
C PHE A 108 11.37 4.78 -12.80
N LEU A 109 11.40 4.18 -13.99
CA LEU A 109 11.92 4.83 -15.19
C LEU A 109 11.12 6.10 -15.52
N THR A 110 9.78 6.03 -15.49
CA THR A 110 8.90 7.17 -15.76
C THR A 110 9.09 8.28 -14.72
N VAL A 111 9.12 7.92 -13.43
CA VAL A 111 9.28 8.86 -12.32
C VAL A 111 10.63 9.58 -12.39
N ILE A 112 11.73 8.87 -12.65
CA ILE A 112 13.07 9.46 -12.78
C ILE A 112 13.12 10.41 -13.99
N ASN A 113 12.50 10.03 -15.11
CA ASN A 113 12.43 10.89 -16.29
C ASN A 113 11.61 12.18 -16.03
N PHE A 114 10.55 12.08 -15.22
CA PHE A 114 9.66 13.18 -14.86
C PHE A 114 10.20 14.07 -13.71
N LEU A 115 11.31 13.68 -13.07
CA LEU A 115 11.83 14.36 -11.88
C LEU A 115 12.40 15.76 -12.19
N GLY A 116 12.77 16.00 -13.46
CA GLY A 116 13.27 17.25 -14.01
C GLY A 116 12.19 18.32 -14.19
#